data_AF-A0A0J1G8E7-F1
#
_entry.id   AF-A0A0J1G8E7-F1
#
_cell.length_a   1.000
_cell.length_b   1.000
_cell.length_c   1.000
_cell.angle_alpha   90.00
_cell.angle_beta   90.00
_cell.angle_gamma   90.00
#
_symmetry.space_group_name_H-M   'P 1'
#
loop_
_entity.id
_entity.type
_entity.pdbx_description
1 polymer ?
#
loop_
_entity_poly.entity_id
_entity_poly.type
_entity_poly.pdbx_seq_one_letter_code
_entity_poly.pdbx_strand_id
1 'polypeptide(L)' 'MNKIEEFKDLVFDYNHEILIINGEKVTEPIIVKLNSQDAWGVSKVFNYQMTRSGMELPVVTIDLDV' A
#
# COMPACT_ATOMS: atom_id res chain seq x y z
N MET A 1 -7.66 -0.50 -16.92
CA MET A 1 -8.40 -1.48 -16.08
C MET A 1 -7.67 -1.56 -14.77
N ASN A 2 -8.33 -1.26 -13.64
CA ASN A 2 -7.73 -1.47 -12.32
C ASN A 2 -7.78 -2.97 -12.05
N LYS A 3 -6.61 -3.59 -11.87
CA LYS A 3 -6.50 -4.99 -11.48
C LYS A 3 -6.67 -5.03 -9.97
N ILE A 4 -7.68 -5.73 -9.49
CA ILE A 4 -7.84 -6.01 -8.06
C ILE A 4 -6.98 -7.25 -7.80
N GLU A 5 -5.98 -7.12 -6.93
CA GLU A 5 -5.14 -8.23 -6.49
C GLU A 5 -5.53 -8.58 -5.05
N GLU A 6 -5.90 -9.84 -4.84
CA GLU A 6 -6.20 -10.37 -3.50
C GLU A 6 -4.88 -10.83 -2.85
N PHE A 7 -4.60 -10.31 -1.64
CA PHE A 7 -3.42 -10.68 -0.86
C PHE A 7 -3.81 -11.63 0.26
N LYS A 8 -3.06 -12.73 0.41
CA LYS A 8 -3.32 -13.73 1.46
C LYS A 8 -2.73 -13.32 2.81
N ASP A 9 -1.57 -12.69 2.77
CA ASP A 9 -0.86 -12.18 3.94
C ASP A 9 -0.46 -10.74 3.71
N LEU A 10 -0.87 -9.86 4.62
CA LEU A 10 -0.50 -8.45 4.64
C LEU A 10 0.05 -8.12 6.02
N VAL A 11 1.32 -7.70 6.08
CA VAL A 11 1.89 -7.09 7.29
C VAL A 11 2.24 -5.65 6.97
N PHE A 12 1.72 -4.76 7.80
CA PHE A 12 1.86 -3.33 7.64
C PHE A 12 2.25 -2.70 8.97
N ASP A 13 3.41 -2.06 9.00
CA ASP A 13 3.84 -1.22 10.11
C ASP A 13 4.00 0.23 9.63
N TYR A 14 3.06 1.07 10.05
CA TYR A 14 3.05 2.48 9.67
C TYR A 14 4.27 3.24 10.23
N ASN A 15 4.73 2.90 11.43
CA ASN A 15 5.79 3.64 12.11
C ASN A 15 7.17 3.28 11.55
N HIS A 16 7.35 2.02 11.18
CA HIS A 16 8.64 1.50 10.69
C HIS A 16 8.72 1.40 9.15
N GLU A 17 7.68 1.84 8.43
CA GLU A 17 7.57 1.77 6.96
C GLU A 17 7.78 0.34 6.42
N ILE A 18 7.29 -0.66 7.15
CA ILE A 18 7.36 -2.06 6.74
C ILE A 18 6.06 -2.42 6.03
N LEU A 19 6.20 -2.86 4.78
CA LEU A 19 5.12 -3.47 4.01
C LEU A 19 5.59 -4.83 3.52
N ILE A 20 4.86 -5.88 3.91
CA ILE A 20 5.07 -7.25 3.44
C ILE A 20 3.77 -7.70 2.79
N ILE A 21 3.87 -8.18 1.56
CA ILE A 21 2.76 -8.69 0.77
C ILE A 21 3.08 -10.13 0.39
N ASN A 22 2.20 -11.07 0.74
CA ASN A 22 2.39 -12.52 0.46
C ASN A 22 3.75 -13.06 0.94
N GLY A 23 4.22 -12.58 2.09
CA GLY A 23 5.50 -12.99 2.68
C GLY A 23 6.74 -12.28 2.12
N GLU A 24 6.60 -11.44 1.10
CA GLU A 24 7.72 -10.69 0.51
C GLU A 24 7.72 -9.22 0.95
N LYS A 25 8.89 -8.71 1.36
CA LYS A 25 9.04 -7.30 1.72
C LYS A 25 9.01 -6.45 0.45
N VAL A 26 8.11 -5.48 0.42
CA VAL A 26 8.03 -4.50 -0.65
C VAL A 26 9.17 -3.49 -0.50
N THR A 27 10.07 -3.46 -1.49
CA THR A 27 11.24 -2.58 -1.50
C THR A 27 11.13 -1.43 -2.50
N GLU A 28 10.16 -1.49 -3.42
CA GLU A 28 9.86 -0.43 -4.38
C GLU A 28 8.90 0.63 -3.80
N PRO A 29 8.89 1.85 -4.35
CA PRO A 29 7.95 2.88 -3.91
C PRO A 29 6.52 2.55 -4.35
N ILE A 30 5.59 2.57 -3.41
CA ILE A 30 4.18 2.19 -3.65
C ILE A 30 3.24 3.05 -2.80
N ILE A 31 2.06 3.33 -3.33
CA ILE A 31 0.98 3.99 -2.59
C ILE A 31 0.06 2.90 -2.05
N VAL A 32 -0.11 2.86 -0.73
CA VAL A 32 -1.11 2.02 -0.08
C VAL A 32 -2.30 2.87 0.30
N LYS A 33 -3.50 2.48 -0.14
CA LYS A 33 -4.79 3.10 0.20
C LYS A 33 -5.61 2.12 1.03
N LEU A 34 -6.08 2.59 2.17
CA LEU A 34 -7.01 1.85 3.02
C LEU A 34 -8.43 2.33 2.71
N ASN A 35 -9.27 1.40 2.28
CA ASN A 35 -10.68 1.65 2.00
C ASN A 35 -11.50 0.98 3.10
N SER A 36 -12.02 1.75 4.05
CA SER A 36 -13.00 1.29 5.05
C SER A 36 -14.17 2.26 5.00
N GLN A 37 -15.37 1.77 5.29
CA GLN A 37 -16.58 2.63 5.35
C GLN A 37 -16.43 3.77 6.36
N ASP A 38 -15.61 3.57 7.40
CA ASP A 38 -15.35 4.54 8.48
C ASP A 38 -14.03 5.30 8.29
N ALA A 39 -13.11 4.77 7.49
CA ALA A 39 -11.83 5.41 7.23
C ALA A 39 -11.98 6.45 6.12
N TRP A 40 -11.69 7.71 6.42
CA TRP A 40 -11.51 8.77 5.43
C TRP A 40 -10.32 8.45 4.51
N GLY A 41 -10.50 7.57 3.52
CA GLY A 41 -9.58 7.23 2.43
C GLY A 41 -8.10 7.43 2.76
N VAL A 42 -7.60 6.75 3.80
CA VAL A 42 -6.24 7.00 4.29
C VAL A 42 -5.25 6.39 3.31
N SER A 43 -4.29 7.19 2.85
CA SER A 43 -3.22 6.73 1.96
C SER A 43 -1.84 7.06 2.48
N LYS A 44 -0.88 6.16 2.27
CA LYS A 44 0.54 6.37 2.57
C LYS A 44 1.43 5.89 1.45
N VAL A 45 2.51 6.62 1.20
CA VAL A 45 3.59 6.21 0.29
C VAL A 45 4.63 5.43 1.09
N PHE A 46 4.94 4.20 0.67
CA PHE A 46 6.03 3.38 1.20
C PHE A 46 7.28 3.59 0.37
N ASN A 47 8.45 3.49 1.02
CA ASN A 47 9.76 3.70 0.38
C ASN A 47 9.85 5.06 -0.35
N TYR A 48 9.26 6.12 0.23
CA TYR A 48 9.17 7.46 -0.39
C TYR A 48 10.53 8.02 -0.84
N GLN A 49 11.60 7.68 -0.12
CA GLN A 49 12.98 8.08 -0.43
C GLN A 49 13.43 7.70 -1.86
N MET A 50 12.77 6.72 -2.48
CA MET A 50 13.09 6.21 -3.82
C MET A 50 12.26 6.88 -4.93
N THR A 51 11.30 7.74 -4.55
CA THR A 51 10.42 8.44 -5.49
C THR A 51 11.13 9.57 -6.22
N ARG A 52 10.62 9.93 -7.40
CA ARG A 52 11.09 11.07 -8.20
C ARG A 52 9.88 11.85 -8.73
N SER A 53 10.07 13.15 -8.98
CA SER A 53 9.00 13.98 -9.55
C SER A 53 8.51 13.42 -10.89
N GLY A 54 7.18 13.34 -11.05
CA GLY A 54 6.53 12.80 -12.24
C GLY A 54 6.54 11.26 -12.35
N MET A 55 7.05 10.53 -11.35
CA MET A 55 7.01 9.07 -11.31
C MET A 55 5.59 8.58 -11.05
N GLU A 56 5.09 7.69 -11.90
CA GLU A 56 3.87 6.93 -11.60
C GLU A 56 4.20 5.85 -10.58
N LEU A 57 3.41 5.80 -9.49
CA LEU A 57 3.59 4.82 -8.43
C LEU A 57 2.48 3.76 -8.51
N PRO A 58 2.81 2.47 -8.32
CA PRO A 58 1.81 1.44 -8.13
C PRO A 58 0.91 1.81 -6.95
N VAL A 59 -0.37 1.50 -7.07
CA VAL A 59 -1.36 1.75 -6.01
C VAL A 59 -1.95 0.42 -5.59
N VAL A 60 -1.78 0.08 -4.32
CA VAL A 60 -2.46 -1.04 -3.68
C VAL A 60 -3.60 -0.48 -2.85
N THR A 61 -4.81 -0.97 -3.12
CA THR A 61 -5.99 -0.65 -2.30
C THR A 61 -6.31 -1.86 -1.45
N ILE A 62 -6.50 -1.64 -0.16
CA ILE A 62 -6.87 -2.66 0.80
C ILE A 62 -8.26 -2.30 1.29
N ASP A 63 -9.23 -3.14 0.96
CA ASP A 63 -10.57 -3.06 1.51
C ASP A 63 -10.57 -3.66 2.92
N LEU A 64 -10.77 -2.79 3.91
CA LEU A 64 -10.96 -3.17 5.30
C LEU A 64 -12.47 -3.33 5.53
N ASP A 65 -13.01 -4.45 5.05
CA ASP A 65 -14.32 -4.92 5.51
C ASP A 65 -14.15 -5.39 6.96
N VAL A 66 -14.85 -4.74 7.88
CA VAL A 66 -14.97 -5.17 9.29
C VAL A 66 -16.29 -5.87 9.48
#